data_AF-G8SAD7-F1
#
_entry.id   AF-G8SAD7-F1
#
_cell.length_a   1.000
_cell.length_b   1.000
_cell.length_c   1.000
_cell.angle_alpha   90.00
_cell.angle_beta   90.00
_cell.angle_gamma   90.00
#
_symmetry.space_group_name_H-M   'P 1'
#
loop_
_entity.id
_entity.type
_entity.pdbx_description
1 polymer ?
#
loop_
_entity_poly.entity_id
_entity_poly.type
_entity_poly.pdbx_seq_one_letter_code
_entity_poly.pdbx_strand_id
1 'polypeptide(L)'
;MLKLSFVEGDATAPAGSGPRIIAHVCNDIGAWGAGIVRTISRRWPGPERMFRAWHASPGAEPFRLGAVQLVPVEPELWVANMIVQHGIATRRGLRTGSGHERDAGPPVRYEAIRECLATLAVHARTHRASVHMPRIGCGLAGGVWSEIEPLIEETLGAADIPTVIYDLR
;
A
#
# COMPACT_ATOMS: atom_id res chain seq x y z
N MET A 1 2.34 20.81 8.75
CA MET A 1 1.40 19.73 8.36
C MET A 1 0.84 20.05 7.00
N LEU A 2 1.27 19.29 5.99
CA LEU A 2 0.73 19.38 4.65
C LEU A 2 -0.64 18.71 4.58
N LYS A 3 -1.56 19.34 3.83
CA LYS A 3 -2.86 18.74 3.49
C LYS A 3 -2.71 17.75 2.34
N LEU A 4 -3.56 16.73 2.33
CA LEU A 4 -3.64 15.79 1.21
C LEU A 4 -4.20 16.49 -0.03
N SER A 5 -3.65 16.14 -1.20
CA SER A 5 -4.20 16.56 -2.49
C SER A 5 -5.00 15.42 -3.11
N PHE A 6 -6.15 15.73 -3.69
CA PHE A 6 -7.01 14.74 -4.35
C PHE A 6 -7.07 15.04 -5.85
N VAL A 7 -6.89 14.01 -6.68
CA VAL A 7 -6.94 14.12 -8.14
C VAL A 7 -7.69 12.93 -8.74
N GLU A 8 -8.32 13.14 -9.88
CA GLU A 8 -8.82 12.03 -10.70
C GLU A 8 -7.65 11.46 -11.52
N GLY A 9 -7.45 10.14 -11.49
CA GLY A 9 -6.42 9.49 -12.29
C GLY A 9 -5.95 8.14 -11.79
N ASP A 10 -4.93 7.59 -12.46
CA ASP A 10 -4.29 6.32 -12.10
C ASP A 10 -3.04 6.58 -11.24
N ALA A 11 -3.02 6.11 -9.99
CA ALA A 11 -1.88 6.23 -9.09
C ALA A 11 -0.59 5.59 -9.65
N THR A 12 -0.69 4.66 -10.59
CA THR A 12 0.47 4.06 -11.27
C THR A 12 1.06 4.97 -12.36
N ALA A 13 0.46 6.11 -12.62
CA ALA A 13 0.97 7.19 -13.45
C ALA A 13 1.00 8.51 -12.64
N PRO A 14 1.86 8.60 -11.61
CA PRO A 14 1.78 9.69 -10.65
C PRO A 14 2.11 11.04 -11.31
N ALA A 15 1.21 12.01 -11.13
CA ALA A 15 1.38 13.39 -11.57
C ALA A 15 2.59 14.06 -10.87
N GLY A 16 3.12 15.09 -11.52
CA GLY A 16 4.26 15.87 -11.02
C GLY A 16 5.62 15.32 -11.45
N SER A 17 6.67 15.87 -10.85
CA SER A 17 8.08 15.62 -11.18
C SER A 17 8.90 15.30 -9.92
N GLY A 18 10.09 14.73 -10.11
CA GLY A 18 11.02 14.36 -9.05
C GLY A 18 10.75 12.99 -8.42
N PRO A 19 11.46 12.66 -7.31
CA PRO A 19 11.31 11.42 -6.57
C PRO A 19 9.89 11.16 -6.11
N ARG A 20 9.37 9.96 -6.39
CA ARG A 20 7.98 9.58 -6.13
C ARG A 20 7.86 8.15 -5.62
N ILE A 21 7.00 7.93 -4.64
CA ILE A 21 6.67 6.59 -4.15
C ILE A 21 5.18 6.32 -4.39
N ILE A 22 4.88 5.25 -5.11
CA ILE A 22 3.53 4.73 -5.30
C ILE A 22 3.22 3.74 -4.17
N ALA A 23 2.39 4.14 -3.22
CA ALA A 23 2.01 3.28 -2.09
C ALA A 23 0.71 2.53 -2.38
N HIS A 24 0.71 1.23 -2.08
CA HIS A 24 -0.49 0.41 -2.18
C HIS A 24 -0.50 -0.69 -1.12
N VAL A 25 -1.64 -1.36 -0.97
CA VAL A 25 -1.90 -2.32 0.10
C VAL A 25 -1.78 -3.76 -0.40
N CYS A 26 -1.06 -4.55 0.37
CA CYS A 26 -0.83 -5.97 0.18
C CYS A 26 -1.36 -6.77 1.38
N ASN A 27 -1.53 -8.08 1.16
CA ASN A 27 -1.93 -9.03 2.19
C ASN A 27 -0.76 -9.84 2.72
N ASP A 28 -0.98 -10.40 3.91
CA ASP A 28 -0.03 -11.25 4.64
C ASP A 28 -0.05 -12.73 4.20
N ILE A 29 -0.67 -13.07 3.06
CA ILE A 29 -0.72 -14.46 2.54
C ILE A 29 -0.14 -14.60 1.13
N GLY A 30 0.58 -13.59 0.64
CA GLY A 30 1.26 -13.64 -0.67
C GLY A 30 0.32 -13.62 -1.88
N ALA A 31 -0.96 -13.27 -1.71
CA ALA A 31 -1.90 -13.19 -2.81
C ALA A 31 -1.69 -11.90 -3.61
N TRP A 32 -1.68 -12.01 -4.94
CA TRP A 32 -1.51 -10.88 -5.85
C TRP A 32 -2.27 -11.18 -7.14
N GLY A 33 -3.33 -10.42 -7.42
CA GLY A 33 -4.20 -10.71 -8.58
C GLY A 33 -5.49 -9.91 -8.73
N ALA A 34 -5.83 -9.01 -7.80
CA ALA A 34 -7.05 -8.20 -7.88
C ALA A 34 -6.82 -6.76 -7.39
N GLY A 35 -7.46 -5.79 -8.04
CA GLY A 35 -7.27 -4.36 -7.76
C GLY A 35 -6.02 -3.77 -8.43
N ILE A 36 -5.45 -2.73 -7.81
CA ILE A 36 -4.33 -1.94 -8.36
C ILE A 36 -3.09 -2.77 -8.71
N VAL A 37 -2.87 -3.88 -7.99
CA VAL A 37 -1.76 -4.82 -8.24
C VAL A 37 -1.73 -5.33 -9.69
N ARG A 38 -2.89 -5.46 -10.35
CA ARG A 38 -2.95 -5.84 -11.77
C ARG A 38 -2.42 -4.73 -12.68
N THR A 39 -2.70 -3.48 -12.36
CA THR A 39 -2.20 -2.32 -13.10
C THR A 39 -0.70 -2.15 -12.88
N ILE A 40 -0.23 -2.30 -11.64
CA ILE A 40 1.20 -2.34 -11.31
C ILE A 40 1.89 -3.42 -12.14
N SER A 41 1.43 -4.68 -12.12
CA SER A 41 2.08 -5.77 -12.86
C SER A 41 2.07 -5.58 -14.37
N ARG A 42 1.03 -4.95 -14.95
CA ARG A 42 1.00 -4.64 -16.39
C ARG A 42 2.09 -3.64 -16.78
N ARG A 43 2.40 -2.69 -15.89
CA ARG A 43 3.38 -1.63 -16.16
C ARG A 43 4.79 -2.07 -15.76
N TRP A 44 4.94 -2.66 -14.58
CA TRP A 44 6.20 -3.12 -14.02
C TRP A 44 6.03 -4.51 -13.41
N PRO A 45 6.69 -5.55 -13.94
CA PRO A 45 6.60 -6.89 -13.37
C PRO A 45 7.49 -7.07 -12.11
N GLY A 46 8.36 -6.11 -11.80
CA GLY A 46 9.28 -6.13 -10.65
C GLY A 46 8.61 -6.21 -9.28
N PRO A 47 7.67 -5.30 -8.94
CA PRO A 47 6.99 -5.29 -7.65
C PRO A 47 6.31 -6.61 -7.28
N GLU A 48 5.65 -7.26 -8.23
CA GLU A 48 5.01 -8.57 -8.01
C GLU A 48 6.05 -9.66 -7.69
N ARG A 49 7.13 -9.75 -8.48
CA ARG A 49 8.20 -10.72 -8.24
C ARG A 49 8.81 -10.54 -6.86
N MET A 50 9.11 -9.30 -6.49
CA MET A 50 9.73 -8.98 -5.20
C MET A 50 8.79 -9.25 -4.03
N PHE A 51 7.50 -8.96 -4.16
CA PHE A 51 6.49 -9.30 -3.15
C PHE A 51 6.37 -10.81 -2.93
N ARG A 52 6.28 -11.58 -4.03
CA ARG A 52 6.17 -13.04 -3.96
C ARG A 52 7.43 -13.69 -3.39
N ALA A 53 8.61 -13.19 -3.77
CA ALA A 53 9.88 -13.66 -3.21
C ALA A 53 9.97 -13.33 -1.70
N TRP A 54 9.54 -12.15 -1.30
CA TRP A 54 9.52 -11.73 0.11
C TRP A 54 8.59 -12.56 0.96
N HIS A 55 7.40 -12.90 0.46
CA HIS A 55 6.48 -13.84 1.12
C HIS A 55 7.08 -15.26 1.25
N ALA A 56 7.72 -15.76 0.19
CA ALA A 56 8.23 -17.13 0.17
C ALA A 56 9.49 -17.32 1.04
N SER A 57 10.35 -16.31 1.10
CA SER A 57 11.62 -16.36 1.83
C SER A 57 11.93 -14.99 2.43
N PRO A 58 11.31 -14.63 3.58
CA PRO A 58 11.58 -13.36 4.23
C PRO A 58 13.05 -13.24 4.62
N GLY A 59 13.64 -12.09 4.30
CA GLY A 59 15.03 -11.78 4.65
C GLY A 59 15.12 -11.08 6.01
N ALA A 60 15.98 -10.06 6.09
CA ALA A 60 16.10 -9.22 7.29
C ALA A 60 14.80 -8.47 7.62
N GLU A 61 14.05 -8.05 6.59
CA GLU A 61 12.72 -7.47 6.77
C GLU A 61 11.68 -8.60 6.82
N PRO A 62 10.98 -8.81 7.96
CA PRO A 62 10.00 -9.89 8.09
C PRO A 62 8.76 -9.62 7.22
N PHE A 63 8.22 -10.67 6.61
CA PHE A 63 6.92 -10.59 5.93
C PHE A 63 5.80 -10.68 6.97
N ARG A 64 5.34 -9.52 7.45
CA ARG A 64 4.29 -9.41 8.48
C ARG A 64 3.42 -8.18 8.25
N LEU A 65 2.24 -8.15 8.86
CA LEU A 65 1.44 -6.92 8.98
C LEU A 65 2.29 -5.78 9.53
N GLY A 66 2.17 -4.59 8.93
CA GLY A 66 2.92 -3.39 9.26
C GLY A 66 4.24 -3.24 8.49
N ALA A 67 4.72 -4.28 7.81
CA ALA A 67 5.97 -4.22 7.05
C ALA A 67 5.81 -3.59 5.66
N VAL A 68 6.87 -2.96 5.18
CA VAL A 68 6.93 -2.29 3.87
C VAL A 68 8.12 -2.80 3.07
N GLN A 69 7.88 -3.14 1.79
CA GLN A 69 8.95 -3.37 0.83
C GLN A 69 8.92 -2.27 -0.24
N LEU A 70 10.02 -1.51 -0.35
CA LEU A 70 10.20 -0.46 -1.35
C LEU A 70 10.92 -1.03 -2.59
N VAL A 71 10.27 -0.94 -3.75
CA VAL A 71 10.76 -1.53 -5.00
C VAL A 71 11.00 -0.44 -6.04
N PRO A 72 12.25 -0.22 -6.50
CA PRO A 72 12.50 0.71 -7.60
C PRO A 72 11.90 0.18 -8.91
N VAL A 73 11.21 1.04 -9.65
CA VAL A 73 10.56 0.68 -10.93
C VAL A 73 11.02 1.52 -12.12
N GLU A 74 11.40 2.78 -11.88
CA GLU A 74 12.00 3.70 -12.84
C GLU A 74 12.99 4.62 -12.08
N PRO A 75 13.84 5.41 -12.77
CA PRO A 75 14.63 6.44 -12.09
C PRO A 75 13.71 7.34 -11.26
N GLU A 76 14.06 7.52 -9.98
CA GLU A 76 13.29 8.34 -9.04
C GLU A 76 11.83 7.89 -8.82
N LEU A 77 11.49 6.63 -9.12
CA LEU A 77 10.15 6.09 -8.91
C LEU A 77 10.21 4.71 -8.24
N TRP A 78 9.46 4.58 -7.14
CA TRP A 78 9.33 3.34 -6.39
C TRP A 78 7.88 2.92 -6.21
N VAL A 79 7.65 1.63 -6.05
CA VAL A 79 6.39 1.06 -5.54
C VAL A 79 6.63 0.57 -4.11
N ALA A 80 5.79 0.98 -3.17
CA ALA A 80 5.80 0.50 -1.80
C ALA A 80 4.71 -0.57 -1.61
N ASN A 81 5.13 -1.82 -1.47
CA ASN A 81 4.29 -2.94 -1.09
C ASN A 81 4.08 -2.90 0.44
N MET A 82 2.92 -2.41 0.91
CA MET A 82 2.60 -2.30 2.34
C MET A 82 1.74 -3.47 2.81
N ILE A 83 2.23 -4.29 3.73
CA ILE A 83 1.47 -5.44 4.25
C ILE A 83 0.48 -4.94 5.31
N VAL A 84 -0.76 -4.69 4.92
CA VAL A 84 -1.78 -4.12 5.83
C VAL A 84 -3.06 -4.94 5.92
N GLN A 85 -3.14 -6.01 5.13
CA GLN A 85 -4.34 -6.82 4.99
C GLN A 85 -4.09 -8.21 5.56
N HIS A 86 -4.92 -8.63 6.52
CA HIS A 86 -4.93 -10.01 6.99
C HIS A 86 -5.77 -10.86 6.04
N GLY A 87 -5.16 -11.84 5.37
CA GLY A 87 -5.83 -12.69 4.41
C GLY A 87 -6.40 -11.93 3.21
N ILE A 88 -7.38 -12.52 2.52
CA ILE A 88 -8.17 -11.86 1.46
C ILE A 88 -9.66 -12.17 1.60
N ALA A 89 -10.52 -11.20 1.27
CA ALA A 89 -11.96 -11.41 1.24
C ALA A 89 -12.35 -12.37 0.10
N THR A 90 -13.21 -13.33 0.42
CA THR A 90 -13.79 -14.27 -0.55
C THR A 90 -15.27 -14.50 -0.25
N ARG A 91 -16.00 -15.17 -1.16
CA ARG A 91 -17.39 -15.58 -0.91
C ARG A 91 -17.57 -16.55 0.28
N ARG A 92 -16.49 -17.20 0.75
CA ARG A 92 -16.51 -18.18 1.85
C ARG A 92 -16.12 -17.55 3.20
N GLY A 93 -15.89 -16.25 3.24
CA GLY A 93 -15.27 -15.55 4.37
C GLY A 93 -13.84 -15.12 4.06
N LEU A 94 -13.10 -14.76 5.10
CA LEU A 94 -11.72 -14.32 5.02
C LEU A 94 -10.81 -15.53 4.78
N ARG A 95 -10.14 -15.60 3.64
CA ARG A 95 -9.12 -16.63 3.37
C ARG A 95 -7.79 -16.18 3.95
N THR A 96 -7.22 -16.95 4.87
CA THR A 96 -5.96 -16.67 5.53
C THR A 96 -4.91 -17.73 5.16
N GLY A 97 -3.71 -17.65 5.75
CA GLY A 97 -2.67 -18.67 5.59
C GLY A 97 -3.03 -20.00 6.25
N SER A 98 -3.92 -19.99 7.24
CA SER A 98 -4.34 -21.17 8.01
C SER A 98 -5.69 -21.75 7.59
N GLY A 99 -6.47 -21.06 6.75
CA GLY A 99 -7.76 -21.57 6.27
C GLY A 99 -8.74 -20.48 5.87
N HIS A 100 -10.01 -20.67 6.23
CA HIS A 100 -11.07 -19.68 6.03
C HIS A 100 -11.74 -19.33 7.36
N GLU A 101 -11.86 -18.05 7.63
CA GLU A 101 -12.55 -17.50 8.80
C GLU A 101 -13.85 -16.85 8.34
N ARG A 102 -15.00 -17.41 8.76
CA ARG A 102 -16.31 -17.02 8.22
C ARG A 102 -16.77 -15.64 8.70
N ASP A 103 -16.43 -15.29 9.95
CA ASP A 103 -16.97 -14.11 10.64
C ASP A 103 -15.88 -13.08 11.03
N ALA A 104 -14.70 -13.13 10.39
CA ALA A 104 -13.53 -12.33 10.76
C ALA A 104 -13.59 -10.83 10.37
N GLY A 105 -14.70 -10.40 9.77
CA GLY A 105 -14.85 -9.02 9.29
C GLY A 105 -13.92 -8.67 8.12
N PRO A 106 -13.71 -7.37 7.85
CA PRO A 106 -12.92 -6.93 6.71
C PRO A 106 -11.43 -7.28 6.85
N PRO A 107 -10.74 -7.57 5.74
CA PRO A 107 -9.31 -7.89 5.74
C PRO A 107 -8.37 -6.78 6.25
N VAL A 108 -8.75 -5.50 6.11
CA VAL A 108 -7.87 -4.37 6.47
C VAL A 108 -7.49 -4.36 7.96
N ARG A 109 -6.28 -3.89 8.28
CA ARG A 109 -5.80 -3.69 9.66
C ARG A 109 -5.28 -2.26 9.80
N TYR A 110 -6.00 -1.41 10.53
CA TYR A 110 -5.67 0.01 10.67
C TYR A 110 -4.33 0.27 11.36
N GLU A 111 -3.98 -0.51 12.38
CA GLU A 111 -2.66 -0.42 13.01
C GLU A 111 -1.52 -0.73 12.02
N ALA A 112 -1.72 -1.73 11.16
CA ALA A 112 -0.76 -2.05 10.10
C ALA A 112 -0.64 -0.91 9.07
N ILE A 113 -1.74 -0.22 8.74
CA ILE A 113 -1.71 1.00 7.92
C ILE A 113 -0.84 2.05 8.60
N ARG A 114 -1.08 2.33 9.88
CA ARG A 114 -0.31 3.33 10.66
C ARG A 114 1.19 3.00 10.68
N GLU A 115 1.57 1.75 10.96
CA GLU A 115 2.96 1.29 10.94
C GLU A 115 3.61 1.45 9.56
N CYS A 116 2.91 1.02 8.50
CA CYS A 116 3.39 1.15 7.13
C CYS A 116 3.58 2.61 6.72
N LEU A 117 2.63 3.49 7.05
CA LEU A 117 2.72 4.92 6.73
C LEU A 117 3.86 5.61 7.49
N ALA A 118 4.11 5.24 8.75
CA ALA A 118 5.26 5.74 9.51
C ALA A 118 6.59 5.32 8.85
N THR A 119 6.70 4.07 8.42
CA THR A 119 7.87 3.56 7.66
C THR A 119 8.01 4.27 6.32
N LEU A 120 6.90 4.49 5.62
CA LEU A 120 6.87 5.19 4.34
C LEU A 120 7.30 6.66 4.48
N ALA A 121 6.95 7.33 5.58
CA ALA A 121 7.41 8.69 5.87
C ALA A 121 8.95 8.77 5.95
N VAL A 122 9.59 7.76 6.57
CA VAL A 122 11.06 7.67 6.63
C VAL A 122 11.62 7.50 5.23
N HIS A 123 11.11 6.56 4.44
CA HIS A 123 11.56 6.36 3.05
C HIS A 123 11.38 7.62 2.19
N ALA A 124 10.21 8.27 2.28
CA ALA A 124 9.91 9.48 1.54
C ALA A 124 10.88 10.61 1.90
N ARG A 125 11.22 10.79 3.19
CA ARG A 125 12.24 11.77 3.61
C ARG A 125 13.63 11.44 3.08
N THR A 126 14.04 10.18 3.20
CA THR A 126 15.36 9.73 2.72
C THR A 126 15.53 9.96 1.22
N HIS A 127 14.49 9.72 0.44
CA HIS A 127 14.51 9.90 -1.02
C HIS A 127 14.06 11.29 -1.48
N ARG A 128 13.67 12.19 -0.56
CA ARG A 128 13.02 13.48 -0.86
C ARG A 128 11.83 13.33 -1.82
N ALA A 129 11.04 12.29 -1.60
CA ALA A 129 9.98 11.87 -2.49
C ALA A 129 8.59 12.31 -2.01
N SER A 130 7.71 12.61 -2.96
CA SER A 130 6.27 12.67 -2.70
C SER A 130 5.66 11.27 -2.70
N VAL A 131 4.53 11.11 -2.01
CA VAL A 131 3.79 9.85 -1.94
C VAL A 131 2.51 9.96 -2.77
N HIS A 132 2.26 8.92 -3.57
CA HIS A 132 1.10 8.80 -4.46
C HIS A 132 0.39 7.50 -4.16
N MET A 133 -0.92 7.54 -3.95
CA MET A 133 -1.68 6.33 -3.60
C MET A 133 -3.13 6.43 -4.05
N PRO A 134 -3.80 5.31 -4.37
CA PRO A 134 -5.26 5.31 -4.46
C PRO A 134 -5.87 5.52 -3.08
N ARG A 135 -7.21 5.47 -2.94
CA ARG A 135 -7.86 5.25 -1.64
C ARG A 135 -7.52 3.86 -1.08
N ILE A 136 -6.34 3.76 -0.47
CA ILE A 136 -5.79 2.52 0.08
C ILE A 136 -6.72 1.94 1.14
N GLY A 137 -6.80 0.61 1.21
CA GLY A 137 -7.62 -0.09 2.21
C GLY A 137 -9.13 -0.08 1.97
N CYS A 138 -9.69 0.78 1.11
CA CYS A 138 -11.15 0.95 0.98
C CYS A 138 -11.85 0.01 -0.01
N GLY A 139 -11.13 -0.62 -0.94
CA GLY A 139 -11.72 -1.51 -1.94
C GLY A 139 -11.97 -2.92 -1.39
N LEU A 140 -11.29 -3.92 -1.97
CA LEU A 140 -11.42 -5.34 -1.59
C LEU A 140 -11.06 -5.62 -0.13
N ALA A 141 -10.32 -4.72 0.53
CA ALA A 141 -9.92 -4.84 1.92
C ALA A 141 -11.00 -4.33 2.90
N GLY A 142 -12.03 -3.62 2.42
CA GLY A 142 -13.23 -3.25 3.19
C GLY A 142 -13.05 -2.19 4.27
N GLY A 143 -11.99 -1.38 4.22
CA GLY A 143 -11.75 -0.28 5.15
C GLY A 143 -12.57 0.96 4.84
N VAL A 144 -12.72 1.82 5.84
CA VAL A 144 -13.50 3.06 5.76
C VAL A 144 -12.57 4.25 5.54
N TRP A 145 -12.78 5.01 4.46
CA TRP A 145 -11.87 6.11 4.12
C TRP A 145 -11.78 7.18 5.22
N SER A 146 -12.90 7.52 5.88
CA SER A 146 -12.91 8.48 6.99
C SER A 146 -12.11 8.05 8.21
N GLU A 147 -11.73 6.77 8.30
CA GLU A 147 -10.81 6.25 9.32
C GLU A 147 -9.36 6.21 8.81
N ILE A 148 -9.14 5.99 7.50
CA ILE A 148 -7.81 5.91 6.89
C ILE A 148 -7.19 7.28 6.64
N GLU A 149 -7.99 8.24 6.17
CA GLU A 149 -7.52 9.60 5.85
C GLU A 149 -6.82 10.28 7.04
N PRO A 150 -7.37 10.28 8.27
CA PRO A 150 -6.66 10.79 9.44
C PRO A 150 -5.31 10.10 9.69
N LEU A 151 -5.19 8.79 9.44
CA LEU A 151 -3.92 8.07 9.61
C LEU A 151 -2.85 8.60 8.66
N ILE A 152 -3.23 8.95 7.42
CA ILE A 152 -2.33 9.52 6.41
C ILE A 152 -1.91 10.93 6.82
N GLU A 153 -2.85 11.75 7.30
CA GLU A 153 -2.56 13.11 7.78
C GLU A 153 -1.64 13.09 9.02
N GLU A 154 -1.91 12.24 10.00
CA GLU A 154 -1.12 12.09 11.24
C GLU A 154 0.29 11.55 10.99
N THR A 155 0.52 10.88 9.88
CA THR A 155 1.83 10.28 9.55
C THR A 155 2.56 11.08 8.47
N LEU A 156 2.12 11.00 7.22
CA LEU A 156 2.76 11.66 6.09
C LEU A 156 2.54 13.18 6.13
N GLY A 157 1.33 13.62 6.44
CA GLY A 157 1.00 15.05 6.53
C GLY A 157 1.78 15.75 7.64
N ALA A 158 1.81 15.17 8.84
CA ALA A 158 2.58 15.66 9.99
C ALA A 158 4.09 15.60 9.75
N ALA A 159 4.55 14.67 8.89
CA ALA A 159 5.93 14.60 8.45
C ALA A 159 6.31 15.59 7.34
N ASP A 160 5.37 16.42 6.90
CA ASP A 160 5.45 17.35 5.76
C ASP A 160 5.87 16.64 4.45
N ILE A 161 5.33 15.45 4.22
CA ILE A 161 5.50 14.69 2.98
C ILE A 161 4.36 15.02 2.01
N PRO A 162 4.64 15.61 0.83
CA PRO A 162 3.62 15.85 -0.18
C PRO A 162 2.93 14.55 -0.56
N THR A 163 1.61 14.49 -0.37
CA THR A 163 0.82 13.27 -0.56
C THR A 163 -0.36 13.54 -1.48
N VAL A 164 -0.50 12.70 -2.52
CA VAL A 164 -1.57 12.80 -3.51
C VAL A 164 -2.39 11.51 -3.52
N ILE A 165 -3.70 11.65 -3.31
CA ILE A 165 -4.69 10.60 -3.37
C ILE A 165 -5.36 10.60 -4.75
N TYR A 166 -5.41 9.43 -5.38
CA TYR A 166 -5.98 9.24 -6.71
C TYR A 166 -7.33 8.54 -6.63
N ASP A 167 -8.35 9.20 -7.17
CA ASP A 167 -9.66 8.62 -7.39
C ASP A 167 -9.75 8.11 -8.84
N LEU A 168 -9.86 6.79 -8.99
CA LEU A 168 -10.09 6.13 -10.28
C LEU A 168 -11.56 6.28 -10.68
N ARG A 169 -11.82 6.76 -11.89
CA ARG A 169 -13.13 6.63 -12.55
C ARG A 169 -13.32 5.24 -13.16
#